data_AF-A0A401ZL57-F1
#
_entry.id   AF-A0A401ZL57-F1
#
_cell.length_a   1.000
_cell.length_b   1.000
_cell.length_c   1.000
_cell.angle_alpha   90.00
_cell.angle_beta   90.00
_cell.angle_gamma   90.00
#
_symmetry.space_group_name_H-M   'P 1'
#
loop_
_entity.id
_entity.type
_entity.pdbx_description
1 polymer ?
#
loop_
_entity_poly.entity_id
_entity_poly.type
_entity_poly.pdbx_seq_one_letter_code
_entity_poly.pdbx_strand_id
1 'polypeptide(L)' 'MNIIKAIYNFIVGDMVILIGIIVTVLILVLLNTVSGLSALRGASGIIMILGTLTVLTLTLTREVRGHRAR' A
#
# COMPACT_ATOMS: atom_id res chain seq x y z
N MET A 1 7.80 20.54 -19.58
CA MET A 1 7.40 19.72 -18.42
C MET A 1 8.29 20.09 -17.24
N ASN A 2 7.76 20.76 -16.20
CA ASN A 2 8.59 21.18 -15.06
C ASN A 2 9.09 19.95 -14.29
N ILE A 3 10.41 19.75 -14.31
CA ILE A 3 11.14 18.66 -13.65
C ILE A 3 10.73 18.52 -12.17
N ILE A 4 10.52 19.65 -11.49
CA ILE A 4 10.06 19.73 -10.10
C ILE A 4 8.74 18.97 -9.88
N LYS A 5 7.78 19.07 -10.81
CA LYS A 5 6.48 18.41 -10.68
C LYS A 5 6.59 16.90 -10.88
N ALA A 6 7.59 16.42 -11.62
CA ALA A 6 7.85 14.99 -11.79
C ALA A 6 8.47 14.38 -10.52
N ILE A 7 9.46 15.07 -9.93
CA ILE A 7 10.10 14.68 -8.68
C ILE A 7 9.07 14.59 -7.54
N TYR A 8 8.19 15.58 -7.42
CA TYR A 8 7.11 15.55 -6.42
C TYR A 8 6.20 14.33 -6.60
N ASN A 9 5.79 14.02 -7.83
CA ASN A 9 4.87 12.91 -8.07
C ASN A 9 5.50 11.54 -7.77
N PHE A 10 6.81 11.41 -8.03
CA PHE A 10 7.62 10.24 -7.71
C PHE A 10 7.74 10.04 -6.19
N ILE A 11 8.15 11.07 -5.44
CA ILE A 11 8.31 11.01 -3.98
C ILE A 11 6.98 10.63 -3.31
N VAL A 12 5.88 11.27 -3.70
CA VAL A 12 4.57 10.96 -3.10
C VAL A 12 4.09 9.57 -3.53
N GLY A 13 4.57 9.02 -4.65
CA GLY A 13 4.25 7.65 -5.07
C GLY A 13 4.92 6.61 -4.20
N ASP A 14 6.21 6.78 -4.00
CA ASP A 14 6.99 5.90 -3.12
C ASP A 14 6.48 5.95 -1.68
N MET A 15 6.10 7.13 -1.18
CA MET A 15 5.48 7.29 0.13
C MET A 15 4.16 6.51 0.28
N VAL A 16 3.32 6.46 -0.76
CA VAL A 16 2.05 5.70 -0.72
C VAL A 16 2.31 4.20 -0.63
N ILE A 17 3.29 3.70 -1.39
CA ILE A 17 3.71 2.30 -1.32
C ILE A 17 4.24 1.98 0.08
N LEU A 18 5.15 2.81 0.59
CA LEU A 18 5.78 2.61 1.90
C LEU A 18 4.73 2.56 3.01
N ILE A 19 3.83 3.55 3.07
CA ILE A 19 2.76 3.59 4.08
C ILE A 19 1.85 2.37 3.95
N GLY A 20 1.46 2.02 2.72
CA GLY A 20 0.61 0.88 2.45
C GLY A 20 1.21 -0.46 2.92
N ILE A 21 2.50 -0.66 2.67
CA ILE A 21 3.22 -1.86 3.12
C ILE A 21 3.34 -1.86 4.65
N ILE A 22 3.68 -0.72 5.27
CA ILE A 22 3.75 -0.61 6.75
C ILE A 22 2.42 -0.99 7.38
N VAL A 23 1.29 -0.49 6.87
CA VAL A 23 -0.04 -0.83 7.37
C VAL A 23 -0.32 -2.33 7.21
N THR A 24 0.00 -2.90 6.04
CA THR A 24 -0.18 -4.34 5.79
C THR A 24 0.63 -5.18 6.77
N VAL A 25 1.89 -4.81 7.02
CA VAL A 25 2.76 -5.49 7.99
C VAL A 25 2.22 -5.34 9.41
N LEU A 26 1.75 -4.16 9.81
CA LEU A 26 1.14 -3.96 11.13
C LEU A 26 -0.09 -4.85 11.34
N ILE A 27 -0.94 -5.00 10.32
CA ILE A 27 -2.09 -5.92 10.37
C ILE A 27 -1.61 -7.36 10.57
N LEU A 28 -0.59 -7.79 9.84
CA LEU A 28 -0.01 -9.14 9.99
C LEU A 28 0.62 -9.35 11.38
N VAL A 29 1.26 -8.33 11.94
CA VAL A 29 1.81 -8.37 13.31
C VAL A 29 0.68 -8.53 14.33
N LEU A 30 -0.42 -7.78 14.19
CA LEU A 30 -1.58 -7.90 15.07
C LEU A 30 -2.22 -9.30 14.98
N LEU A 31 -2.35 -9.86 13.78
CA LEU A 31 -2.88 -11.22 13.58
C LEU A 31 -2.04 -12.29 14.29
N ASN A 32 -0.71 -12.11 14.31
CA ASN A 32 0.20 -13.07 14.91
C ASN A 32 0.38 -12.89 16.43
N THR A 33 0.21 -11.68 16.95
CA THR A 33 0.41 -11.37 18.37
C THR A 33 -0.88 -11.46 19.20
N VAL A 34 -2.05 -11.19 18.60
CA VAL A 34 -3.33 -11.22 19.31
C VAL A 34 -3.89 -12.65 19.30
N SER A 35 -4.14 -13.21 20.49
CA SER A 35 -4.68 -14.57 20.67
C SER A 35 -6.11 -14.73 20.16
N GLY A 36 -6.92 -13.67 20.27
CA GLY A 36 -8.29 -13.63 19.75
C GLY A 36 -8.39 -13.69 18.22
N LEU A 37 -7.29 -13.42 17.51
CA LEU A 37 -7.21 -13.49 16.04
C LEU A 37 -6.63 -14.83 15.54
N SER A 38 -6.43 -15.81 16.43
CA SER A 38 -5.79 -17.10 16.10
C SER A 38 -6.46 -17.84 14.94
N ALA A 39 -7.80 -17.84 14.88
CA ALA A 39 -8.57 -18.48 13.81
C ALA A 39 -8.28 -17.87 12.42
N LEU A 40 -7.84 -16.61 12.36
CA LEU A 40 -7.60 -15.88 11.12
C LEU A 40 -6.14 -15.96 10.64
N ARG A 41 -5.23 -16.54 11.44
CA ARG A 41 -3.81 -16.65 11.09
C ARG A 41 -3.55 -17.45 9.82
N GLY A 42 -4.40 -18.45 9.53
CA GLY A 42 -4.33 -19.22 8.29
C GLY A 42 -4.58 -18.38 7.02
N ALA A 43 -5.25 -17.24 7.14
CA ALA A 43 -5.50 -16.32 6.04
C ALA A 43 -4.40 -15.26 5.85
N SER A 44 -3.33 -15.29 6.66
CA SER A 44 -2.24 -14.30 6.64
C SER A 44 -1.63 -14.09 5.25
N GLY A 45 -1.41 -15.17 4.48
CA GLY A 45 -0.91 -15.09 3.10
C GLY A 45 -1.87 -14.34 2.17
N ILE A 46 -3.18 -14.62 2.27
CA ILE A 46 -4.22 -13.93 1.47
C ILE A 46 -4.26 -12.45 1.85
N ILE A 47 -4.17 -12.13 3.13
CA ILE A 47 -4.18 -10.75 3.64
C ILE A 47 -2.98 -9.96 3.10
N MET A 48 -1.79 -10.57 3.06
CA MET A 48 -0.62 -9.94 2.46
C MET A 48 -0.81 -9.66 0.97
N ILE A 49 -1.35 -10.63 0.21
CA ILE A 49 -1.61 -10.48 -1.23
C ILE A 49 -2.62 -9.36 -1.47
N LEU A 50 -3.75 -9.38 -0.76
CA LEU A 50 -4.79 -8.35 -0.89
C LEU A 50 -4.27 -6.98 -0.47
N GLY A 51 -3.53 -6.88 0.64
CA GLY A 51 -2.90 -5.63 1.07
C GLY A 51 -1.98 -5.07 -0.03
N THR A 52 -1.10 -5.90 -0.57
CA THR A 52 -0.16 -5.51 -1.64
C THR A 52 -0.89 -5.06 -2.91
N LEU A 53 -1.90 -5.81 -3.37
CA LEU A 53 -2.70 -5.47 -4.54
C LEU A 53 -3.47 -4.16 -4.34
N THR A 54 -3.98 -3.93 -3.13
CA THR A 54 -4.69 -2.69 -2.79
C THR A 54 -3.74 -1.50 -2.87
N VAL A 55 -2.55 -1.61 -2.29
CA VAL A 55 -1.52 -0.56 -2.34
C VAL A 55 -1.09 -0.28 -3.77
N LEU A 56 -0.85 -1.33 -4.56
CA LEU A 56 -0.48 -1.18 -5.97
C LEU A 56 -1.59 -0.49 -6.78
N THR A 57 -2.84 -0.91 -6.58
CA THR A 57 -4.01 -0.32 -7.26
C THR A 57 -4.17 1.16 -6.90
N LEU A 58 -4.00 1.51 -5.63
CA LEU A 58 -4.06 2.89 -5.16
C LEU A 58 -2.94 3.74 -5.78
N THR A 59 -1.71 3.22 -5.83
CA THR A 59 -0.58 3.92 -6.46
C THR A 59 -0.81 4.14 -7.95
N LEU A 60 -1.20 3.09 -8.69
CA LEU A 60 -1.48 3.19 -10.13
C LEU A 60 -2.64 4.15 -10.41
N THR A 61 -3.73 4.07 -9.64
CA THR A 61 -4.87 4.98 -9.79
C THR A 61 -4.47 6.44 -9.58
N ARG A 62 -3.59 6.69 -8.59
CA ARG A 62 -3.05 8.02 -8.31
C ARG A 62 -2.17 8.52 -9.44
N GLU A 63 -1.31 7.66 -10.01
CA GLU A 63 -0.47 8.02 -11.15
C GLU A 63 -1.31 8.34 -12.40
N VAL A 64 -2.31 7.50 -12.71
CA VAL A 64 -3.22 7.74 -13.83
C VAL A 64 -3.99 9.06 -13.65
N ARG A 65 -4.50 9.35 -12.45
CA ARG A 65 -5.14 10.64 -12.14
C ARG A 65 -4.16 11.81 -12.25
N GLY A 66 -2.93 11.64 -11.76
CA GLY A 66 -1.87 12.65 -11.85
C GLY A 66 -1.44 12.95 -13.30
N HIS A 67 -1.55 11.96 -14.19
CA HIS A 67 -1.34 12.13 -15.63
C HIS A 67 -2.56 12.76 -16.34
N ARG A 68 -3.79 12.40 -15.95
CA ARG A 68 -5.02 12.91 -16.56
C ARG A 68 -5.35 14.36 -16.19
N ALA A 69 -4.83 14.85 -15.06
CA ALA A 69 -4.97 16.24 -14.61
C ALA A 69 -3.87 17.18 -15.15
N ARG A 70 -3.00 16.71 -16.07
CA ARG A 70 -2.00 17.53 -16.75
C ARG A 70 -2.37 17.76 -18.20
#